data_AF-A0A6I0E035-F1
#
_entry.id   AF-A0A6I0E035-F1
#
_cell.length_a   1.000
_cell.length_b   1.000
_cell.length_c   1.000
_cell.angle_alpha   90.00
_cell.angle_beta   90.00
_cell.angle_gamma   90.00
#
_symmetry.space_group_name_H-M   'P 1'
#
loop_
_entity.id
_entity.type
_entity.pdbx_description
1 polymer ?
#
loop_
_entity_poly.entity_id
_entity_poly.type
_entity_poly.pdbx_seq_one_letter_code
_entity_poly.pdbx_strand_id
1 'polypeptide(L)'
;MATTPSSFKIFTNRLFGSFKDTEVVESSQKALEAEYEELINYAQSEEWLRYLELKSWADSKEYVKVKQEVEAVSFKNSPEYIAEQELKKLLKDSAFKNYLKYANTEIPNFFNKIKQSGLAEEFTELKSFVSSPDYKKDRNTHKKENSPEYQKEIRFHELSSNNDLKKYFKLQNDKSLKDYFNIEGSQTLTKYSELKAKVESAEFAERKKYLLSKNKFEQTDAYKKLHEFKTLEGSTKIKWYSKTKDSNKFDALK
;
A
#
# COMPACT_ATOMS: atom_id res chain seq x y z
N MET A 1 45.38 76.15 -30.69
CA MET A 1 46.06 75.50 -31.82
C MET A 1 46.27 74.03 -31.47
N ALA A 2 45.63 73.10 -32.17
CA ALA A 2 45.80 71.68 -31.90
C ALA A 2 47.09 71.21 -32.57
N THR A 3 48.07 70.78 -31.77
CA THR A 3 49.34 70.24 -32.28
C THR A 3 49.09 68.82 -32.79
N THR A 4 49.13 68.62 -34.10
CA THR A 4 49.10 67.28 -34.71
C THR A 4 50.30 66.47 -34.21
N PRO A 5 50.10 65.29 -33.61
CA PRO A 5 51.20 64.48 -33.11
C PRO A 5 52.12 64.04 -34.27
N SER A 6 53.43 64.08 -34.03
CA SER A 6 54.44 63.62 -34.98
C SER A 6 54.19 62.17 -35.41
N SER A 7 54.33 61.88 -36.70
CA SER A 7 54.24 60.52 -37.28
C SER A 7 55.10 59.50 -36.50
N PHE A 8 56.25 59.93 -35.99
CA PHE A 8 57.13 59.11 -35.17
C PHE A 8 56.51 58.75 -33.81
N LYS A 9 55.80 59.69 -33.16
CA LYS A 9 55.06 59.42 -31.91
C LYS A 9 53.91 58.44 -32.13
N ILE A 10 53.20 58.53 -33.25
CA ILE A 10 52.12 57.59 -33.62
C ILE A 10 52.70 56.19 -33.87
N PHE A 11 53.83 56.12 -34.57
CA PHE A 11 54.54 54.87 -34.87
C PHE A 11 55.12 54.19 -33.62
N THR A 12 55.79 54.94 -32.72
CA THR A 12 56.31 54.39 -31.45
C THR A 12 55.18 53.93 -30.54
N ASN A 13 54.06 54.64 -30.52
CA ASN A 13 52.88 54.27 -29.75
C ASN A 13 52.21 52.97 -30.27
N ARG A 14 52.34 52.66 -31.56
CA ARG A 14 51.89 51.42 -32.20
C ARG A 14 52.85 50.25 -31.98
N LEU A 15 54.17 50.51 -31.98
CA LEU A 15 55.21 49.49 -31.78
C LEU A 15 55.45 49.10 -30.31
N PHE A 16 55.25 50.03 -29.37
CA PHE A 16 55.53 49.82 -27.94
C PHE A 16 54.24 49.70 -27.08
N GLY A 17 53.10 49.38 -27.70
CA GLY A 17 51.94 48.82 -26.99
C GLY A 17 50.91 49.80 -26.42
N SER A 18 50.85 51.06 -26.88
CA SER A 18 49.77 51.98 -26.45
C SER A 18 48.50 51.90 -27.32
N PHE A 19 48.59 51.36 -28.54
CA PHE A 19 47.45 51.05 -29.39
C PHE A 19 47.30 49.53 -29.50
N LYS A 20 46.10 49.01 -29.17
CA LYS A 20 45.75 47.60 -29.40
C LYS A 20 45.73 47.33 -30.91
N ASP A 21 46.06 46.10 -31.31
CA ASP A 21 45.94 45.67 -32.70
C ASP A 21 44.50 45.84 -33.19
N THR A 22 44.31 46.42 -34.38
CA THR A 22 42.98 46.74 -34.93
C THR A 22 42.12 45.48 -35.02
N GLU A 23 42.72 44.36 -35.43
CA GLU A 23 42.05 43.06 -35.52
C GLU A 23 41.56 42.56 -34.15
N VAL A 24 42.34 42.80 -33.08
CA VAL A 24 41.96 42.44 -31.70
C VAL A 24 40.82 43.33 -31.20
N VAL A 25 40.82 44.61 -31.53
CA VAL A 25 39.74 45.53 -31.15
C VAL A 25 38.44 45.16 -31.86
N GLU A 26 38.47 44.99 -33.19
CA GLU A 26 37.31 44.62 -33.99
C GLU A 26 36.73 43.25 -33.59
N SER A 27 37.58 42.25 -33.36
CA SER A 27 37.13 40.93 -32.87
C SER A 27 36.52 41.00 -31.47
N SER A 28 37.09 41.81 -30.57
CA SER A 28 36.53 42.00 -29.22
C SER A 28 35.18 42.74 -29.24
N GLN A 29 35.02 43.72 -30.13
CA GLN A 29 33.76 44.45 -30.30
C GLN A 29 32.68 43.54 -30.88
N LYS A 30 33.02 42.77 -31.94
CA LYS A 30 32.09 41.81 -32.53
C LYS A 30 31.67 40.72 -31.54
N ALA A 31 32.58 40.24 -30.70
CA ALA A 31 32.25 39.29 -29.64
C ALA A 31 31.31 39.91 -28.58
N LEU A 32 31.51 41.18 -28.24
CA LEU A 32 30.65 41.91 -27.30
C LEU A 32 29.23 42.11 -27.88
N GLU A 33 29.13 42.46 -29.17
CA GLU A 33 27.87 42.60 -29.89
C GLU A 33 27.12 41.25 -29.95
N ALA A 34 27.81 40.16 -30.31
CA ALA A 34 27.21 38.83 -30.36
C ALA A 34 26.70 38.36 -28.98
N GLU A 35 27.45 38.62 -27.91
CA GLU A 35 27.02 38.29 -26.55
C GLU A 35 25.83 39.16 -26.09
N TYR A 36 25.75 40.41 -26.54
CA TYR A 36 24.62 41.30 -26.27
C TYR A 36 23.35 40.84 -26.99
N GLU A 37 23.44 40.42 -28.26
CA GLU A 37 22.33 39.81 -28.97
C GLU A 37 21.87 38.51 -28.29
N GLU A 38 22.82 37.68 -27.85
CA GLU A 38 22.52 36.47 -27.09
C GLU A 38 21.80 36.79 -25.78
N LEU A 39 22.15 37.89 -25.10
CA LEU A 39 21.48 38.36 -23.90
C LEU A 39 20.02 38.74 -24.19
N ILE A 40 19.79 39.56 -25.23
CA ILE A 40 18.44 40.00 -25.62
C ILE A 40 17.56 38.81 -26.00
N ASN A 41 18.09 37.90 -26.83
CA ASN A 41 17.35 36.73 -27.27
C ASN A 41 17.02 35.80 -26.10
N TYR A 42 17.97 35.61 -25.17
CA TYR A 42 17.75 34.75 -24.01
C TYR A 42 16.69 35.31 -23.05
N ALA A 43 16.53 36.64 -22.96
CA ALA A 43 15.51 37.28 -22.15
C ALA A 43 14.08 36.85 -22.51
N GLN A 44 13.84 36.45 -23.76
CA GLN A 44 12.55 36.00 -24.28
C GLN A 44 12.46 34.47 -24.43
N SER A 45 13.51 33.75 -24.06
CA SER A 45 13.57 32.30 -24.21
C SER A 45 12.59 31.56 -23.30
N GLU A 46 12.07 30.43 -23.76
CA GLU A 46 11.21 29.55 -22.96
C GLU A 46 11.90 29.10 -21.66
N GLU A 47 13.22 28.84 -21.70
CA GLU A 47 13.99 28.42 -20.53
C GLU A 47 13.97 29.51 -19.43
N TRP A 48 14.20 30.77 -19.80
CA TRP A 48 14.18 31.88 -18.84
C TRP A 48 12.78 32.14 -18.28
N LEU A 49 11.75 32.12 -19.14
CA LEU A 49 10.36 32.29 -18.71
C LEU A 49 9.91 31.17 -17.78
N ARG A 50 10.26 29.92 -18.09
CA ARG A 50 9.99 28.75 -17.25
C ARG A 50 10.71 28.85 -15.91
N TYR A 51 11.96 29.30 -15.90
CA TYR A 51 12.70 29.56 -14.66
C TYR A 51 11.99 30.59 -13.78
N LEU A 52 11.52 31.71 -14.35
CA LEU A 52 10.78 32.74 -13.60
C LEU A 52 9.45 32.22 -13.03
N GLU A 53 8.69 31.44 -13.81
CA GLU A 53 7.46 30.78 -13.37
C GLU A 53 7.74 29.89 -12.15
N LEU A 54 8.70 28.98 -12.29
CA LEU A 54 9.07 28.02 -11.25
C LEU A 54 9.68 28.70 -10.02
N LYS A 55 10.45 29.78 -10.21
CA LYS A 55 10.99 30.59 -9.13
C LYS A 55 9.86 31.24 -8.33
N SER A 56 8.91 31.89 -9.00
CA SER A 56 7.74 32.49 -8.34
C SER A 56 6.94 31.44 -7.57
N TRP A 57 6.75 30.27 -8.15
CA TRP A 57 6.08 29.16 -7.48
C TRP A 57 6.89 28.62 -6.28
N ALA A 58 8.21 28.45 -6.39
CA ALA A 58 9.05 28.02 -5.29
C ALA A 58 9.06 29.05 -4.15
N ASP A 59 9.09 30.34 -4.47
CA ASP A 59 9.05 31.46 -3.51
C ASP A 59 7.73 31.49 -2.72
N SER A 60 6.62 30.99 -3.29
CA SER A 60 5.34 30.82 -2.59
C SER A 60 5.37 29.80 -1.44
N LYS A 61 6.39 28.92 -1.42
CA LYS A 61 6.55 27.80 -0.48
C LYS A 61 5.38 26.80 -0.46
N GLU A 62 4.56 26.76 -1.50
CA GLU A 62 3.48 25.76 -1.64
C GLU A 62 3.99 24.33 -1.50
N TYR A 63 5.16 24.01 -2.08
CA TYR A 63 5.77 22.69 -2.00
C TYR A 63 6.05 22.24 -0.55
N VAL A 64 6.27 23.18 0.39
CA VAL A 64 6.48 22.86 1.81
C VAL A 64 5.21 22.33 2.43
N LYS A 65 4.06 22.95 2.11
CA LYS A 65 2.75 22.48 2.58
C LYS A 65 2.45 21.09 2.03
N VAL A 66 2.64 20.88 0.73
CA VAL A 66 2.46 19.57 0.08
C VAL A 66 3.37 18.52 0.74
N LYS A 67 4.64 18.85 0.98
CA LYS A 67 5.58 17.96 1.66
C LYS A 67 5.09 17.58 3.06
N GLN A 68 4.66 18.55 3.87
CA GLN A 68 4.13 18.31 5.21
C GLN A 68 2.87 17.44 5.18
N GLU A 69 1.96 17.71 4.25
CA GLU A 69 0.72 16.94 4.08
C GLU A 69 1.01 15.47 3.74
N VAL A 70 1.88 15.21 2.75
CA VAL A 70 2.19 13.82 2.35
C VAL A 70 3.03 13.09 3.39
N GLU A 71 3.88 13.79 4.16
CA GLU A 71 4.65 13.21 5.26
C GLU A 71 3.77 12.90 6.49
N ALA A 72 2.74 13.72 6.73
CA ALA A 72 1.77 13.50 7.82
C ALA A 72 0.90 12.26 7.58
N VAL A 73 0.67 11.89 6.32
CA VAL A 73 -0.03 10.65 5.98
C VAL A 73 0.83 9.44 6.36
N SER A 74 0.38 8.72 7.39
CA SER A 74 1.05 7.51 7.89
C SER A 74 0.16 6.28 7.79
N PHE A 75 0.78 5.13 7.55
CA PHE A 75 0.06 3.84 7.53
C PHE A 75 -0.65 3.58 8.87
N LYS A 76 -0.03 3.88 10.02
CA LYS A 76 -0.61 3.56 11.34
C LYS A 76 -1.96 4.21 11.63
N ASN A 77 -2.25 5.35 11.00
CA ASN A 77 -3.51 6.08 11.18
C ASN A 77 -4.46 5.90 9.99
N SER A 78 -4.17 4.96 9.08
CA SER A 78 -4.90 4.80 7.84
C SER A 78 -6.02 3.74 7.95
N PRO A 79 -7.06 3.82 7.11
CA PRO A 79 -8.09 2.78 7.03
C PRO A 79 -7.54 1.39 6.71
N GLU A 80 -6.44 1.32 5.95
CA GLU A 80 -5.76 0.07 5.59
C GLU A 80 -5.18 -0.60 6.84
N TYR A 81 -4.53 0.16 7.72
CA TYR A 81 -4.04 -0.37 8.99
C TYR A 81 -5.17 -0.85 9.88
N ILE A 82 -6.27 -0.08 9.97
CA ILE A 82 -7.46 -0.48 10.75
C ILE A 82 -8.00 -1.81 10.24
N ALA A 83 -8.20 -1.96 8.93
CA ALA A 83 -8.69 -3.20 8.33
C ALA A 83 -7.75 -4.40 8.62
N GLU A 84 -6.44 -4.18 8.54
CA GLU A 84 -5.44 -5.21 8.92
C GLU A 84 -5.52 -5.60 10.39
N GLN A 85 -5.70 -4.62 11.29
CA GLN A 85 -5.83 -4.90 12.72
C GLN A 85 -7.13 -5.61 13.04
N GLU A 86 -8.24 -5.23 12.39
CA GLU A 86 -9.52 -5.92 12.55
C GLU A 86 -9.43 -7.38 12.09
N LEU A 87 -8.85 -7.62 10.91
CA LEU A 87 -8.63 -8.99 10.42
C LEU A 87 -7.72 -9.78 11.38
N LYS A 88 -6.63 -9.18 11.85
CA LYS A 88 -5.73 -9.82 12.84
C LYS A 88 -6.42 -10.12 14.17
N LYS A 89 -7.28 -9.23 14.66
CA LYS A 89 -8.06 -9.44 15.88
C LYS A 89 -9.05 -10.58 15.69
N LEU A 90 -9.75 -10.62 14.56
CA LEU A 90 -10.69 -11.67 14.22
C LEU A 90 -10.00 -13.04 14.11
N LEU A 91 -8.85 -13.11 13.44
CA LEU A 91 -8.04 -14.33 13.37
C LEU A 91 -7.47 -14.78 14.72
N LYS A 92 -7.38 -13.88 15.71
CA LYS A 92 -6.93 -14.22 17.07
C LYS A 92 -8.07 -14.71 17.95
N ASP A 93 -9.32 -14.40 17.61
CA ASP A 93 -10.49 -14.82 18.37
C ASP A 93 -10.57 -16.35 18.46
N SER A 94 -10.85 -16.83 19.68
CA SER A 94 -10.80 -18.27 19.98
C SER A 94 -11.92 -19.05 19.28
N ALA A 95 -13.13 -18.47 19.20
CA ALA A 95 -14.25 -19.11 18.52
C ALA A 95 -14.03 -19.10 17.01
N PHE A 96 -13.50 -18.01 16.45
CA PHE A 96 -13.16 -17.93 15.04
C PHE A 96 -12.04 -18.90 14.63
N LYS A 97 -11.02 -19.09 15.47
CA LYS A 97 -10.02 -20.15 15.26
C LYS A 97 -10.65 -21.54 15.23
N ASN A 98 -11.60 -21.79 16.13
CA ASN A 98 -12.33 -23.05 16.17
C ASN A 98 -13.17 -23.27 14.91
N TYR A 99 -13.79 -22.20 14.39
CA TYR A 99 -14.44 -22.25 13.08
C TYR A 99 -13.45 -22.64 11.98
N LEU A 100 -12.32 -21.93 11.86
CA LEU A 100 -11.31 -22.20 10.83
C LEU A 100 -10.73 -23.63 10.91
N LYS A 101 -10.66 -24.22 12.11
CA LYS A 101 -10.24 -25.61 12.34
C LYS A 101 -11.13 -26.61 11.60
N TYR A 102 -12.44 -26.36 11.52
CA TYR A 102 -13.40 -27.29 10.93
C TYR A 102 -13.88 -26.89 9.53
N ALA A 103 -13.74 -25.62 9.13
CA ALA A 103 -14.22 -25.09 7.85
C ALA A 103 -13.71 -25.86 6.62
N ASN A 104 -12.49 -26.43 6.67
CA ASN A 104 -11.91 -27.21 5.58
C ASN A 104 -11.91 -28.72 5.85
N THR A 105 -12.82 -29.22 6.68
CA THR A 105 -12.91 -30.63 7.06
C THR A 105 -14.28 -31.22 6.79
N GLU A 106 -14.38 -32.54 6.68
CA GLU A 106 -15.67 -33.22 6.54
C GLU A 106 -16.41 -33.40 7.88
N ILE A 107 -15.84 -32.96 9.01
CA ILE A 107 -16.37 -33.23 10.35
C ILE A 107 -17.76 -32.61 10.56
N PRO A 108 -18.03 -31.34 10.19
CA PRO A 108 -19.38 -30.78 10.30
C PRO A 108 -20.42 -31.52 9.47
N ASN A 109 -20.07 -31.90 8.23
CA ASN A 109 -20.94 -32.65 7.34
C ASN A 109 -21.22 -34.06 7.89
N PHE A 110 -20.19 -34.75 8.38
CA PHE A 110 -20.32 -36.02 9.08
C PHE A 110 -21.26 -35.92 10.29
N PHE A 111 -21.07 -34.90 11.13
CA PHE A 111 -21.88 -34.69 12.33
C PHE A 111 -23.36 -34.49 11.97
N ASN A 112 -23.63 -33.62 10.98
CA ASN A 112 -24.99 -33.38 10.50
C ASN A 112 -25.61 -34.63 9.85
N LYS A 113 -24.82 -35.41 9.10
CA LYS A 113 -25.29 -36.65 8.47
C LYS A 113 -25.74 -37.68 9.52
N ILE A 114 -24.95 -37.90 10.57
CA ILE A 114 -25.34 -38.84 11.64
C ILE A 114 -26.55 -38.33 12.39
N LYS A 115 -26.60 -37.02 12.70
CA LYS A 115 -27.76 -36.39 13.35
C LYS A 115 -29.05 -36.53 12.52
N GLN A 116 -28.98 -36.34 11.21
CA GLN A 116 -30.14 -36.44 10.31
C GLN A 116 -30.55 -37.89 10.03
N SER A 117 -29.66 -38.86 10.24
CA SER A 117 -29.95 -40.27 9.96
C SER A 117 -30.92 -40.91 10.96
N GLY A 118 -31.17 -40.29 12.12
CA GLY A 118 -31.99 -40.88 13.18
C GLY A 118 -31.26 -41.94 14.02
N LEU A 119 -30.04 -42.33 13.65
CA LEU A 119 -29.28 -43.39 14.34
C LEU A 119 -28.88 -42.98 15.77
N ALA A 120 -28.63 -41.69 16.00
CA ALA A 120 -28.25 -41.19 17.31
C ALA A 120 -29.45 -41.21 18.26
N GLU A 121 -30.63 -40.80 17.77
CA GLU A 121 -31.90 -40.87 18.47
C GLU A 121 -32.26 -42.32 18.78
N GLU A 122 -32.22 -43.22 17.78
CA GLU A 122 -32.45 -44.67 17.94
C GLU A 122 -31.54 -45.25 19.04
N PHE A 123 -30.25 -44.92 19.00
CA PHE A 123 -29.30 -45.37 20.03
C PHE A 123 -29.70 -44.90 21.43
N THR A 124 -30.10 -43.63 21.59
CA THR A 124 -30.49 -43.10 22.90
C THR A 124 -31.78 -43.73 23.44
N GLU A 125 -32.76 -43.96 22.57
CA GLU A 125 -34.01 -44.64 22.92
C GLU A 125 -33.76 -46.09 23.34
N LEU A 126 -33.02 -46.85 22.52
CA LEU A 126 -32.67 -48.23 22.82
C LEU A 126 -31.83 -48.34 24.09
N LYS A 127 -30.89 -47.42 24.33
CA LYS A 127 -30.13 -47.35 25.58
C LYS A 127 -31.04 -47.16 26.79
N SER A 128 -32.03 -46.27 26.68
CA SER A 128 -32.99 -46.01 27.76
C SER A 128 -33.86 -47.23 28.04
N PHE A 129 -34.34 -47.90 26.97
CA PHE A 129 -35.14 -49.13 27.05
C PHE A 129 -34.36 -50.26 27.73
N VAL A 130 -33.16 -50.59 27.23
CA VAL A 130 -32.31 -51.66 27.80
C VAL A 130 -31.88 -51.33 29.24
N SER A 131 -31.81 -50.04 29.60
CA SER A 131 -31.49 -49.60 30.95
C SER A 131 -32.68 -49.61 31.91
N SER A 132 -33.91 -49.75 31.41
CA SER A 132 -35.14 -49.66 32.21
C SER A 132 -35.26 -50.82 33.22
N PRO A 133 -35.84 -50.58 34.41
CA PRO A 133 -36.06 -51.64 35.40
C PRO A 133 -36.94 -52.77 34.87
N ASP A 134 -37.99 -52.43 34.11
CA ASP A 134 -38.96 -53.38 33.57
C ASP A 134 -38.29 -54.37 32.62
N TYR A 135 -37.52 -53.87 31.64
CA TYR A 135 -36.78 -54.73 30.72
C TYR A 135 -35.75 -55.59 31.47
N LYS A 136 -35.02 -55.00 32.43
CA LYS A 136 -33.99 -55.71 33.20
C LYS A 136 -34.55 -56.87 34.03
N LYS A 137 -35.76 -56.73 34.57
CA LYS A 137 -36.43 -57.76 35.36
C LYS A 137 -36.70 -59.02 34.53
N ASP A 138 -37.20 -58.83 33.31
CA ASP A 138 -37.66 -59.93 32.45
C ASP A 138 -36.68 -60.27 31.31
N ARG A 139 -35.49 -59.65 31.29
CA ARG A 139 -34.47 -59.81 30.23
C ARG A 139 -34.16 -61.26 29.88
N ASN A 140 -34.00 -62.13 30.88
CA ASN A 140 -33.65 -63.53 30.64
C ASN A 140 -34.78 -64.29 29.92
N THR A 141 -36.03 -63.93 30.19
CA THR A 141 -37.21 -64.48 29.51
C THR A 141 -37.22 -64.00 28.06
N HIS A 142 -37.12 -62.68 27.85
CA HIS A 142 -37.04 -62.08 26.52
C HIS A 142 -35.93 -62.69 25.65
N LYS A 143 -34.75 -62.95 26.24
CA LYS A 143 -33.60 -63.58 25.58
C LYS A 143 -33.87 -65.03 25.18
N LYS A 144 -34.47 -65.83 26.06
CA LYS A 144 -34.79 -67.23 25.77
C LYS A 144 -35.84 -67.35 24.66
N GLU A 145 -36.82 -66.46 24.66
CA GLU A 145 -37.93 -66.45 23.71
C GLU A 145 -37.58 -65.75 22.39
N ASN A 146 -36.40 -65.13 22.29
CA ASN A 146 -35.98 -64.33 21.15
C ASN A 146 -37.03 -63.24 20.77
N SER A 147 -37.67 -62.67 21.78
CA SER A 147 -38.76 -61.69 21.66
C SER A 147 -38.34 -60.40 20.91
N PRO A 148 -39.31 -59.61 20.39
CA PRO A 148 -39.03 -58.29 19.82
C PRO A 148 -38.25 -57.36 20.77
N GLU A 149 -38.47 -57.46 22.08
CA GLU A 149 -37.75 -56.72 23.11
C GLU A 149 -36.27 -57.11 23.16
N TYR A 150 -35.96 -58.40 23.01
CA TYR A 150 -34.57 -58.85 22.94
C TYR A 150 -33.88 -58.43 21.63
N GLN A 151 -34.62 -58.36 20.51
CA GLN A 151 -34.07 -57.79 19.26
C GLN A 151 -33.64 -56.33 19.42
N LYS A 152 -34.36 -55.54 20.24
CA LYS A 152 -33.96 -54.17 20.59
C LYS A 152 -32.63 -54.13 21.35
N GLU A 153 -32.36 -55.10 22.23
CA GLU A 153 -31.06 -55.21 22.92
C GLU A 153 -29.93 -55.58 21.95
N ILE A 154 -30.16 -56.51 21.01
CA ILE A 154 -29.16 -56.85 19.97
C ILE A 154 -28.83 -55.58 19.16
N ARG A 155 -29.85 -54.88 18.67
CA ARG A 155 -29.70 -53.63 17.92
C ARG A 155 -28.96 -52.55 18.73
N PHE A 156 -29.26 -52.41 20.02
CA PHE A 156 -28.52 -51.53 20.91
C PHE A 156 -27.02 -51.87 20.93
N HIS A 157 -26.68 -53.15 21.07
CA HIS A 157 -25.28 -53.59 21.10
C HIS A 157 -24.56 -53.36 19.75
N GLU A 158 -25.24 -53.57 18.63
CA GLU A 158 -24.73 -53.23 17.29
C GLU A 158 -24.41 -51.73 17.18
N LEU A 159 -25.37 -50.87 17.52
CA LEU A 159 -25.19 -49.41 17.50
C LEU A 159 -24.15 -48.93 18.52
N SER A 160 -24.08 -49.57 19.69
CA SER A 160 -23.05 -49.27 20.70
C SER A 160 -21.64 -49.59 20.24
N SER A 161 -21.50 -50.53 19.30
CA SER A 161 -20.23 -50.94 18.73
C SER A 161 -19.84 -50.09 17.51
N ASN A 162 -20.80 -49.40 16.89
CA ASN A 162 -20.60 -48.56 15.72
C ASN A 162 -19.64 -47.39 16.00
N ASN A 163 -18.55 -47.32 15.23
CA ASN A 163 -17.50 -46.30 15.40
C ASN A 163 -17.96 -44.89 15.03
N ASP A 164 -18.86 -44.74 14.06
CA ASP A 164 -19.38 -43.44 13.65
C ASP A 164 -20.28 -42.85 14.74
N LEU A 165 -21.14 -43.67 15.37
CA LEU A 165 -21.93 -43.23 16.52
C LEU A 165 -21.03 -42.86 17.70
N LYS A 166 -20.00 -43.66 18.01
CA LYS A 166 -19.01 -43.31 19.04
C LYS A 166 -18.34 -41.96 18.74
N LYS A 167 -17.96 -41.70 17.49
CA LYS A 167 -17.36 -40.43 17.05
C LYS A 167 -18.36 -39.28 17.17
N TYR A 168 -19.62 -39.48 16.76
CA TYR A 168 -20.69 -38.48 16.86
C TYR A 168 -20.91 -38.03 18.31
N PHE A 169 -21.07 -38.96 19.26
CA PHE A 169 -21.28 -38.61 20.67
C PHE A 169 -20.07 -37.91 21.30
N LYS A 170 -18.83 -38.20 20.85
CA LYS A 170 -17.65 -37.43 21.25
C LYS A 170 -17.71 -35.99 20.74
N LEU A 171 -18.11 -35.81 19.48
CA LEU A 171 -18.21 -34.50 18.83
C LEU A 171 -19.35 -33.64 19.39
N GLN A 172 -20.41 -34.24 19.94
CA GLN A 172 -21.55 -33.52 20.52
C GLN A 172 -21.13 -32.55 21.64
N ASN A 173 -20.06 -32.87 22.36
CA ASN A 173 -19.51 -32.04 23.44
C ASN A 173 -18.28 -31.24 23.03
N ASP A 174 -17.84 -31.33 21.77
CA ASP A 174 -16.70 -30.59 21.26
C ASP A 174 -17.04 -29.11 21.15
N LYS A 175 -16.40 -28.28 21.98
CA LYS A 175 -16.55 -26.83 21.95
C LYS A 175 -16.21 -26.25 20.58
N SER A 176 -15.14 -26.71 19.94
CA SER A 176 -14.72 -26.18 18.66
C SER A 176 -15.77 -26.42 17.57
N LEU A 177 -16.51 -27.54 17.63
CA LEU A 177 -17.56 -27.86 16.66
C LEU A 177 -18.81 -27.03 16.91
N LYS A 178 -19.14 -26.77 18.18
CA LYS A 178 -20.21 -25.82 18.55
C LYS A 178 -19.89 -24.42 18.05
N ASP A 179 -18.68 -23.94 18.28
CA ASP A 179 -18.23 -22.64 17.78
C ASP A 179 -18.29 -22.56 16.24
N TYR A 180 -17.96 -23.64 15.54
CA TYR A 180 -18.12 -23.73 14.08
C TYR A 180 -19.56 -23.45 13.66
N PHE A 181 -20.54 -24.18 14.21
CA PHE A 181 -21.95 -23.99 13.83
C PHE A 181 -22.52 -22.64 14.27
N ASN A 182 -21.96 -22.01 15.32
CA ASN A 182 -22.36 -20.66 15.73
C ASN A 182 -21.83 -19.57 14.78
N ILE A 183 -20.69 -19.81 14.12
CA ILE A 183 -20.04 -18.84 13.22
C ILE A 183 -20.46 -19.08 11.76
N GLU A 184 -20.72 -20.33 11.38
CA GLU A 184 -21.25 -20.69 10.07
C GLU A 184 -22.56 -19.92 9.82
N GLY A 185 -22.61 -19.15 8.73
CA GLY A 185 -23.75 -18.27 8.42
C GLY A 185 -23.88 -17.00 9.28
N SER A 186 -22.93 -16.71 10.19
CA SER A 186 -22.95 -15.49 11.00
C SER A 186 -22.42 -14.26 10.24
N GLN A 187 -22.79 -13.06 10.71
CA GLN A 187 -22.22 -11.80 10.22
C GLN A 187 -20.70 -11.73 10.43
N THR A 188 -20.17 -12.42 11.43
CA THR A 188 -18.72 -12.49 11.71
C THR A 188 -17.98 -13.13 10.54
N LEU A 189 -18.55 -14.19 9.93
CA LEU A 189 -17.96 -14.86 8.78
C LEU A 189 -18.03 -13.97 7.53
N THR A 190 -19.14 -13.27 7.32
CA THR A 190 -19.28 -12.28 6.23
C THR A 190 -18.21 -11.20 6.36
N LYS A 191 -18.08 -10.60 7.55
CA LYS A 191 -17.07 -9.57 7.84
C LYS A 191 -15.65 -10.10 7.62
N TYR A 192 -15.36 -11.35 7.99
CA TYR A 192 -14.08 -11.99 7.70
C TYR A 192 -13.80 -12.02 6.20
N SER A 193 -14.74 -12.52 5.40
CA SER A 193 -14.59 -12.66 3.96
C SER A 193 -14.37 -11.30 3.28
N GLU A 194 -15.12 -10.27 3.69
CA GLU A 194 -14.97 -8.89 3.20
C GLU A 194 -13.60 -8.31 3.57
N LEU A 195 -13.20 -8.39 4.85
CA LEU A 195 -11.91 -7.89 5.31
C LEU A 195 -10.76 -8.61 4.62
N LYS A 196 -10.86 -9.93 4.47
CA LYS A 196 -9.84 -10.73 3.79
C LYS A 196 -9.71 -10.34 2.33
N ALA A 197 -10.83 -10.28 1.59
CA ALA A 197 -10.83 -9.86 0.20
C ALA A 197 -10.26 -8.44 0.02
N LYS A 198 -10.61 -7.51 0.92
CA LYS A 198 -10.05 -6.15 0.91
C LYS A 198 -8.53 -6.15 1.14
N VAL A 199 -8.04 -6.85 2.16
CA VAL A 199 -6.61 -6.87 2.53
C VAL A 199 -5.76 -7.62 1.49
N GLU A 200 -6.33 -8.62 0.81
CA GLU A 200 -5.66 -9.39 -0.26
C GLU A 200 -5.74 -8.69 -1.64
N SER A 201 -6.50 -7.60 -1.76
CA SER A 201 -6.63 -6.88 -3.03
C SER A 201 -5.33 -6.17 -3.45
N ALA A 202 -5.11 -6.07 -4.77
CA ALA A 202 -3.96 -5.36 -5.33
C ALA A 202 -3.99 -3.85 -4.96
N GLU A 203 -5.17 -3.24 -4.92
CA GLU A 203 -5.35 -1.85 -4.50
C GLU A 203 -4.85 -1.62 -3.08
N PHE A 204 -5.19 -2.51 -2.14
CA PHE A 204 -4.71 -2.45 -0.77
C PHE A 204 -3.19 -2.57 -0.70
N ALA A 205 -2.60 -3.49 -1.46
CA ALA A 205 -1.16 -3.69 -1.48
C ALA A 205 -0.40 -2.45 -1.99
N GLU A 206 -0.83 -1.86 -3.10
CA GLU A 206 -0.23 -0.64 -3.66
C GLU A 206 -0.43 0.56 -2.73
N ARG A 207 -1.63 0.71 -2.16
CA ARG A 207 -1.92 1.79 -1.21
C ARG A 207 -1.06 1.68 0.04
N LYS A 208 -0.92 0.47 0.60
CA LYS A 208 -0.04 0.21 1.74
C LYS A 208 1.42 0.50 1.42
N LYS A 209 1.90 0.10 0.24
CA LYS A 209 3.26 0.39 -0.24
C LYS A 209 3.50 1.91 -0.32
N TYR A 210 2.56 2.66 -0.88
CA TYR A 210 2.62 4.12 -0.90
C TYR A 210 2.69 4.72 0.52
N LEU A 211 1.79 4.30 1.42
CA LEU A 211 1.73 4.82 2.80
C LEU A 211 3.01 4.56 3.59
N LEU A 212 3.65 3.41 3.35
CA LEU A 212 4.92 3.00 3.96
C LEU A 212 6.15 3.62 3.27
N SER A 213 6.00 4.20 2.07
CA SER A 213 7.12 4.80 1.36
C SER A 213 7.67 6.02 2.14
N LYS A 214 9.00 6.11 2.20
CA LYS A 214 9.69 7.25 2.84
C LYS A 214 9.77 8.45 1.91
N ASN A 215 9.71 8.20 0.61
CA ASN A 215 9.85 9.16 -0.47
C ASN A 215 8.49 9.53 -1.09
N LYS A 216 7.49 9.87 -0.24
CA LYS A 216 6.14 10.22 -0.70
C LYS A 216 6.14 11.56 -1.45
N PHE A 217 6.95 12.51 -0.99
CA PHE A 217 7.05 13.83 -1.62
C PHE A 217 7.61 13.72 -3.05
N GLU A 218 8.60 12.86 -3.26
CA GLU A 218 9.28 12.61 -4.52
C GLU A 218 8.35 12.04 -5.60
N GLN A 219 7.22 11.46 -5.19
CA GLN A 219 6.18 10.95 -6.09
C GLN A 219 5.16 12.04 -6.48
N THR A 220 5.22 13.23 -5.89
CA THR A 220 4.29 14.34 -6.17
C THR A 220 4.74 15.21 -7.33
N ASP A 221 3.80 15.88 -7.99
CA ASP A 221 4.13 16.88 -9.01
C ASP A 221 4.82 18.11 -8.44
N ALA A 222 4.59 18.44 -7.16
CA ALA A 222 5.32 19.50 -6.47
C ALA A 222 6.82 19.20 -6.41
N TYR A 223 7.22 17.95 -6.14
CA TYR A 223 8.63 17.59 -6.20
C TYR A 223 9.20 17.70 -7.61
N LYS A 224 8.46 17.28 -8.65
CA LYS A 224 8.91 17.42 -10.04
C LYS A 224 9.19 18.88 -10.40
N LYS A 225 8.26 19.79 -10.06
CA LYS A 225 8.43 21.24 -10.27
C LYS A 225 9.61 21.80 -9.48
N LEU A 226 9.77 21.39 -8.22
CA LEU A 226 10.89 21.83 -7.38
C LEU A 226 12.24 21.34 -7.90
N HIS A 227 12.28 20.10 -8.40
CA HIS A 227 13.48 19.51 -8.98
C HIS A 227 13.85 20.16 -10.32
N GLU A 228 12.87 20.46 -11.16
CA GLU A 228 13.03 21.23 -12.40
C GLU A 228 13.59 22.64 -12.09
N PHE A 229 12.98 23.33 -11.12
CA PHE A 229 13.46 24.62 -10.64
C PHE A 229 14.93 24.56 -10.21
N LYS A 230 15.29 23.58 -9.38
CA LYS A 230 16.67 23.40 -8.88
C LYS A 230 17.65 23.12 -10.01
N THR A 231 17.23 22.36 -11.02
CA THR A 231 18.04 22.07 -12.22
C THR A 231 18.28 23.34 -13.03
N LEU A 232 17.22 24.11 -13.30
CA LEU A 232 17.30 25.38 -14.04
C LEU A 232 18.10 26.44 -13.26
N GLU A 233 17.87 26.59 -11.96
CA GLU A 233 18.67 27.46 -11.07
C GLU A 233 20.17 27.11 -11.13
N GLY A 234 20.48 25.83 -11.33
CA GLY A 234 21.82 25.31 -11.51
C GLY A 234 22.45 25.59 -12.88
N SER A 235 21.64 25.85 -13.91
CA SER A 235 22.06 26.01 -15.32
C SER A 235 23.10 27.12 -15.48
N THR A 236 24.16 26.83 -16.24
CA THR A 236 25.21 27.80 -16.57
C THR A 236 24.62 29.00 -17.30
N LYS A 237 23.63 28.76 -18.16
CA LYS A 237 23.00 29.79 -18.99
C LYS A 237 22.14 30.74 -18.17
N ILE A 238 21.30 30.22 -17.26
CA ILE A 238 20.50 31.02 -16.33
C ILE A 238 21.40 31.83 -15.39
N LYS A 239 22.48 31.23 -14.87
CA LYS A 239 23.46 31.92 -14.02
C LYS A 239 24.20 33.02 -14.77
N TRP A 240 24.62 32.77 -16.02
CA TRP A 240 25.23 33.79 -16.87
C TRP A 240 24.25 34.93 -17.09
N TYR A 241 23.05 34.65 -17.60
CA TYR A 241 22.07 35.69 -17.91
C TYR A 241 21.71 36.52 -16.67
N SER A 242 21.45 35.88 -15.53
CA SER A 242 21.13 36.55 -14.28
C SER A 242 22.24 37.50 -13.80
N LYS A 243 23.52 37.15 -14.04
CA LYS A 243 24.66 38.01 -13.69
C LYS A 243 24.87 39.14 -14.70
N THR A 244 24.68 38.84 -15.99
CA THR A 244 25.05 39.75 -17.07
C THR A 244 23.96 40.79 -17.35
N LYS A 245 22.67 40.45 -17.17
CA LYS A 245 21.53 41.32 -17.50
C LYS A 245 21.53 42.68 -16.79
N ASP A 246 22.03 42.74 -15.55
CA ASP A 246 22.11 43.96 -14.74
C ASP A 246 23.55 44.54 -14.69
N SER A 247 24.47 44.01 -15.49
CA SER A 247 25.86 44.47 -15.52
C SER A 247 26.06 45.68 -16.44
N ASN A 248 27.14 46.42 -16.19
CA ASN A 248 27.59 47.53 -17.04
C ASN A 248 28.38 47.07 -18.29
N LYS A 249 28.49 45.74 -18.51
CA LYS A 249 29.30 45.15 -19.59
C LYS A 249 28.92 45.65 -20.98
N PHE A 250 27.64 45.96 -21.17
CA PHE A 250 27.08 46.37 -22.46
C PHE A 250 26.71 47.85 -22.53
N ASP A 251 27.14 48.69 -21.57
CA ASP A 251 26.73 50.10 -21.54
C ASP A 251 27.26 50.90 -22.74
N ALA A 252 28.34 50.44 -23.39
CA ALA A 252 28.83 51.02 -24.64
C ALA A 252 27.98 50.66 -25.89
N LEU A 253 27.07 49.68 -25.76
CA LEU A 253 26.19 49.18 -26.83
C LEU A 253 24.71 49.56 -26.64
N LYS A 254 24.34 50.11 -25.47
CA LYS A 254 22.99 50.60 -25.14
C LYS A 254 22.86 52.08 -25.50
#